data_AF-A0A561QXB0-F1
#
_entry.id   AF-A0A561QXB0-F1
#
_cell.length_a   1.000
_cell.length_b   1.000
_cell.length_c   1.000
_cell.angle_alpha   90.00
_cell.angle_beta   90.00
_cell.angle_gamma   90.00
#
_symmetry.space_group_name_H-M   'P 1'
#
loop_
_entity.id
_entity.type
_entity.pdbx_description
1 polymer ?
#
loop_
_entity_poly.entity_id
_entity_poly.type
_entity_poly.pdbx_seq_one_letter_code
_entity_poly.pdbx_strand_id
1 'polypeptide(L)'
;MHDNEQIETEMRRRALAVEAVVLMLVDGLAARGTISADEAEDMLHILSKASDYSAQRASSSLRIVSHLRQLRRGDGTATPGA
;
A
#
# COMPACT_ATOMS: atom_id res chain seq x y z
N MET A 1 31.77 -14.82 -11.93
CA MET A 1 31.32 -13.41 -11.82
C MET A 1 29.89 -13.23 -12.32
N HIS A 2 29.42 -13.94 -13.35
CA HIS A 2 28.01 -13.91 -13.80
C HIS A 2 26.98 -14.44 -12.77
N ASP A 3 27.31 -15.48 -12.00
CA ASP A 3 26.33 -16.09 -11.09
C ASP A 3 25.91 -15.17 -9.93
N ASN A 4 26.82 -14.31 -9.45
CA ASN A 4 26.51 -13.36 -8.38
C ASN A 4 25.52 -12.27 -8.85
N GLU A 5 25.68 -11.76 -10.06
CA GLU A 5 24.76 -10.76 -10.63
C GLU A 5 23.35 -11.34 -10.84
N GLN A 6 23.26 -12.62 -11.23
CA GLN A 6 21.97 -13.31 -11.35
C GLN A 6 21.29 -13.49 -9.98
N ILE A 7 22.05 -13.85 -8.94
CA ILE A 7 21.53 -13.99 -7.58
C ILE A 7 21.01 -12.65 -7.05
N GLU A 8 21.75 -11.57 -7.21
CA GLU A 8 21.33 -10.23 -6.77
C GLU A 8 20.06 -9.77 -7.51
N THR A 9 19.98 -10.03 -8.81
CA THR A 9 18.81 -9.68 -9.63
C THR A 9 17.56 -10.43 -9.16
N GLU A 10 17.67 -11.73 -8.89
CA GLU A 10 16.57 -12.54 -8.39
C GLU A 10 16.15 -12.13 -6.96
N MET A 11 17.12 -11.82 -6.09
CA MET A 11 16.83 -11.30 -4.75
C MET A 11 16.06 -9.98 -4.83
N ARG A 12 16.48 -9.04 -5.70
CA ARG A 12 15.77 -7.79 -5.93
C ARG A 12 14.36 -8.04 -6.45
N ARG A 13 14.18 -8.96 -7.40
CA ARG A 13 12.86 -9.32 -7.93
C ARG A 13 11.93 -9.85 -6.84
N ARG A 14 12.43 -10.74 -5.98
CA ARG A 14 11.66 -11.29 -4.84
C ARG A 14 11.28 -10.21 -3.85
N ALA A 15 12.21 -9.32 -3.50
CA ALA A 15 11.93 -8.21 -2.60
C ALA A 15 10.79 -7.32 -3.14
N LEU A 16 10.85 -6.94 -4.42
CA LEU A 16 9.79 -6.13 -5.06
C LEU A 16 8.44 -6.83 -5.13
N ALA A 17 8.43 -8.16 -5.27
CA ALA A 17 7.21 -8.96 -5.27
C ALA A 17 6.59 -9.04 -3.87
N VAL A 18 7.41 -9.27 -2.84
CA VAL A 18 6.98 -9.25 -1.44
C VAL A 18 6.38 -7.90 -1.09
N GLU A 19 7.05 -6.82 -1.47
CA GLU A 19 6.57 -5.46 -1.24
C GLU A 19 5.20 -5.21 -1.89
N ALA A 20 5.01 -5.65 -3.15
CA ALA A 20 3.72 -5.55 -3.83
C ALA A 20 2.62 -6.32 -3.09
N VAL A 21 2.93 -7.52 -2.60
CA VAL A 21 1.99 -8.35 -1.82
C VAL A 21 1.62 -7.67 -0.51
N VAL A 22 2.59 -7.09 0.20
CA VAL A 22 2.34 -6.36 1.45
C VAL A 22 1.40 -5.18 1.21
N LEU A 23 1.62 -4.39 0.16
CA LEU A 23 0.73 -3.26 -0.19
C LEU A 23 -0.70 -3.72 -0.46
N MET A 24 -0.87 -4.78 -1.27
CA MET A 24 -2.20 -5.36 -1.53
C MET A 24 -2.88 -5.90 -0.26
N LEU A 25 -2.09 -6.45 0.67
CA LEU A 25 -2.59 -6.93 1.96
C LEU A 25 -3.10 -5.77 2.83
N VAL A 26 -2.34 -4.68 2.92
CA VAL A 26 -2.76 -3.47 3.65
C VAL A 26 -4.06 -2.93 3.08
N ASP A 27 -4.14 -2.75 1.76
CA ASP A 27 -5.35 -2.28 1.08
C ASP A 27 -6.55 -3.21 1.34
N GLY A 28 -6.35 -4.53 1.22
CA GLY A 28 -7.40 -5.52 1.44
C GLY A 28 -7.87 -5.64 2.90
N LEU A 29 -6.99 -5.44 3.87
CA LEU A 29 -7.35 -5.40 5.29
C LEU A 29 -8.08 -4.11 5.64
N ALA A 30 -7.59 -2.98 5.13
CA ALA A 30 -8.21 -1.68 5.31
C ALA A 30 -9.63 -1.67 4.71
N ALA A 31 -9.80 -2.12 3.47
CA ALA A 31 -11.10 -2.16 2.78
C ALA A 31 -12.15 -3.02 3.51
N ARG A 32 -11.74 -4.18 4.06
CA ARG A 32 -12.61 -5.05 4.85
C ARG A 32 -12.88 -4.56 6.28
N GLY A 33 -12.14 -3.54 6.73
CA GLY A 33 -12.28 -2.98 8.07
C GLY A 33 -11.67 -3.86 9.16
N THR A 34 -10.77 -4.76 8.76
CA THR A 34 -9.99 -5.58 9.70
C THR A 34 -8.95 -4.74 10.44
N ILE A 35 -8.41 -3.71 9.76
CA ILE A 35 -7.60 -2.65 10.36
C ILE A 35 -8.28 -1.30 10.11
N SER A 36 -7.99 -0.34 10.99
CA SER A 36 -8.43 1.04 10.83
C SER A 36 -7.74 1.73 9.66
N ALA A 37 -8.32 2.82 9.17
CA ALA A 37 -7.69 3.62 8.11
C ALA A 37 -6.41 4.30 8.61
N ASP A 38 -6.36 4.70 9.88
CA ASP A 38 -5.17 5.33 10.48
C ASP A 38 -4.01 4.32 10.57
N GLU A 39 -4.28 3.08 11.00
CA GLU A 39 -3.27 2.01 11.02
C GLU A 39 -2.75 1.68 9.61
N ALA A 40 -3.65 1.65 8.61
CA ALA A 40 -3.25 1.42 7.23
C ALA A 40 -2.37 2.57 6.70
N GLU A 41 -2.70 3.83 7.04
CA GLU A 41 -1.94 5.02 6.68
C GLU A 41 -0.52 4.98 7.28
N ASP A 42 -0.39 4.64 8.57
CA ASP A 42 0.90 4.48 9.25
C ASP A 42 1.77 3.40 8.60
N MET A 43 1.19 2.24 8.29
CA MET A 43 1.89 1.15 7.60
C MET A 43 2.40 1.59 6.22
N LEU A 44 1.57 2.29 5.44
CA LEU A 44 1.95 2.79 4.12
C LEU A 44 3.05 3.86 4.20
N HIS A 45 3.05 4.70 5.23
CA HIS A 45 4.14 5.66 5.48
C HIS A 45 5.47 5.01 5.83
N ILE A 46 5.45 3.84 6.49
CA ILE A 46 6.67 3.06 6.74
C ILE A 46 7.16 2.48 5.40
N LEU A 47 6.27 1.88 4.61
CA LEU A 47 6.61 1.28 3.32
C LEU A 47 7.13 2.31 2.31
N SER A 48 6.58 3.53 2.32
CA SER A 48 7.01 4.60 1.41
C SER A 48 8.46 5.05 1.65
N LYS A 49 9.04 4.76 2.81
CA LYS A 49 10.43 5.12 3.15
C LYS A 49 11.46 4.08 2.71
N ALA A 50 11.02 2.90 2.25
CA ALA A 50 11.92 1.80 1.91
C ALA A 50 12.68 2.03 0.59
N SER A 51 12.06 2.67 -0.40
CA SER A 51 12.68 3.07 -1.66
C SER A 51 11.81 4.07 -2.43
N ASP A 52 12.34 4.76 -3.44
CA ASP A 52 11.55 5.65 -4.32
C ASP A 52 10.42 4.91 -5.04
N TYR A 53 10.67 3.65 -5.43
CA TYR A 53 9.67 2.82 -6.07
C TYR A 53 8.56 2.42 -5.10
N SER A 54 8.93 2.16 -3.84
CA SER A 54 7.99 1.92 -2.74
C SER A 54 7.16 3.15 -2.43
N ALA A 55 7.77 4.34 -2.46
CA ALA A 55 7.07 5.60 -2.29
C ALA A 55 6.00 5.80 -3.36
N GLN A 56 6.34 5.53 -4.63
CA GLN A 56 5.39 5.64 -5.73
C GLN A 56 4.20 4.68 -5.55
N ARG A 57 4.44 3.42 -5.20
CA ARG A 57 3.35 2.45 -5.00
C ARG A 57 2.50 2.77 -3.76
N ALA A 58 3.14 3.09 -2.64
CA ALA A 58 2.45 3.46 -1.41
C ALA A 58 1.58 4.71 -1.58
N SER A 59 1.98 5.67 -2.44
CA SER A 59 1.18 6.88 -2.72
C SER A 59 -0.21 6.56 -3.30
N SER A 60 -0.33 5.50 -4.10
CA SER A 60 -1.61 5.04 -4.64
C SER A 60 -2.49 4.44 -3.54
N SER A 61 -1.92 3.55 -2.72
CA SER A 61 -2.62 2.93 -1.58
C SER A 61 -3.04 3.96 -0.53
N LEU A 62 -2.21 4.99 -0.26
CA LEU A 62 -2.55 6.09 0.65
C LEU A 62 -3.80 6.86 0.18
N ARG A 63 -3.94 7.07 -1.13
CA ARG A 63 -5.13 7.69 -1.70
C ARG A 63 -6.38 6.84 -1.48
N ILE A 64 -6.27 5.52 -1.65
CA ILE A 64 -7.38 4.57 -1.42
C ILE A 64 -7.79 4.59 0.06
N VAL A 65 -6.83 4.48 0.98
CA VAL A 65 -7.07 4.51 2.43
C VAL A 65 -7.72 5.83 2.87
N SER A 66 -7.24 6.97 2.34
CA SER A 66 -7.85 8.28 2.58
C SER A 66 -9.31 8.34 2.13
N HIS A 67 -9.62 7.79 0.95
CA HIS A 67 -10.99 7.72 0.46
C HIS A 67 -11.86 6.79 1.30
N LEU A 68 -11.35 5.61 1.70
CA LEU A 68 -12.03 4.70 2.62
C LEU A 68 -12.33 5.37 3.96
N ARG A 69 -11.39 6.16 4.49
CA ARG A 69 -11.56 6.95 5.72
C ARG A 69 -12.69 7.96 5.56
N GLN A 70 -12.74 8.68 4.44
CA GLN A 70 -13.80 9.64 4.15
C GLN A 70 -15.18 8.95 4.07
N LEU A 71 -15.29 7.84 3.35
CA LEU A 71 -16.54 7.08 3.24
C LEU A 71 -17.02 6.54 4.60
N ARG A 72 -16.09 6.04 5.44
CA ARG A 72 -16.41 5.50 6.77
C ARG A 72 -16.76 6.55 7.81
N ARG A 73 -16.25 7.78 7.67
CA ARG A 73 -16.62 8.90 8.54
C ARG A 73 -18.07 9.33 8.40
N GLY A 74 -18.79 8.82 7.39
CA GLY A 74 -20.24 8.84 7.40
C GLY A 74 -20.80 10.25 7.29
N ASP A 75 -20.26 11.08 6.39
CA ASP A 75 -21.00 12.31 6.08
C ASP A 75 -22.27 12.01 5.29
N GLY A 76 -22.45 10.79 4.73
CA GLY A 76 -23.70 10.33 4.08
C GLY A 76 -24.23 11.22 2.94
N THR A 77 -23.58 12.34 2.69
CA THR A 77 -23.94 13.47 1.83
C THR A 77 -23.02 13.52 0.62
N ALA A 78 -21.84 12.92 0.72
CA ALA A 78 -20.98 12.63 -0.40
C ALA A 78 -21.36 11.28 -1.02
N THR A 79 -22.63 11.13 -1.43
CA THR A 79 -22.98 10.15 -2.46
C THR A 79 -22.76 10.86 -3.78
N PRO A 80 -21.71 10.56 -4.58
CA PRO A 80 -21.56 11.19 -5.89
C PRO A 80 -22.68 10.67 -6.78
N GLY A 81 -23.68 11.51 -7.08
CA GLY A 81 -24.74 11.21 -8.03
C GLY A 81 -26.19 11.14 -7.50
N ALA A 82 -26.50 11.73 -6.34
CA ALA A 82 -27.89 11.96 -5.90
C ALA A 82 -28.30 13.43 -6.07
#